data_AF-A0A8T4YMQ6-F1
#
_entry.id   AF-A0A8T4YMQ6-F1
#
_cell.length_a   1.000
_cell.length_b   1.000
_cell.length_c   1.000
_cell.angle_alpha   90.00
_cell.angle_beta   90.00
_cell.angle_gamma   90.00
#
_symmetry.space_group_name_H-M   'P 1'
#
loop_
_entity.id
_entity.type
_entity.pdbx_description
1 polymer ?
#
loop_
_entity_poly.entity_id
_entity_poly.type
_entity_poly.pdbx_seq_one_letter_code
_entity_poly.pdbx_strand_id
1 'polypeptide(L)'
;PVAVAEKRLPVERARSPGMKHRHYAPRAKLIVVEGELSAVVKKITELVKRYREQNMKVGVLATDETANLYGADVVKSLGSRSHLDVVARNLFRLLREFDVEGVNIIIAEGVPTQGLGLAIMNRLRKASGYRIVKARI
;
A
#
# COMPACT_ATOMS: atom_id res chain seq x y z
N PRO A 1 38.73 -4.76 -46.47
CA PRO A 1 38.88 -3.75 -45.39
C PRO A 1 37.68 -3.82 -44.44
N VAL A 2 37.96 -3.84 -43.15
CA VAL A 2 37.18 -4.51 -42.10
C VAL A 2 36.04 -3.64 -41.58
N ALA A 3 34.85 -4.24 -41.47
CA ALA A 3 33.70 -3.69 -40.77
C ALA A 3 33.96 -3.68 -39.26
N VAL A 4 33.75 -2.54 -38.60
CA VAL A 4 33.77 -2.43 -37.14
C VAL A 4 32.36 -2.20 -36.64
N ALA A 5 31.74 -3.26 -36.13
CA ALA A 5 30.51 -3.19 -35.37
C ALA A 5 30.83 -2.81 -33.92
N GLU A 6 30.28 -1.70 -33.42
CA GLU A 6 30.34 -1.34 -32.01
C GLU A 6 29.53 -2.35 -31.17
N LYS A 7 30.25 -3.22 -30.48
CA LYS A 7 29.68 -4.19 -29.55
C LYS A 7 29.38 -3.48 -28.22
N ARG A 8 28.11 -3.13 -27.99
CA ARG A 8 27.64 -2.67 -26.67
C ARG A 8 27.85 -3.79 -25.66
N LEU A 9 28.68 -3.53 -24.64
CA LEU A 9 28.92 -4.42 -23.52
C LEU A 9 27.58 -4.70 -22.79
N PRO A 10 27.23 -5.96 -22.50
CA PRO A 10 26.05 -6.26 -21.71
C PRO A 10 26.31 -5.83 -20.27
N VAL A 11 25.44 -4.96 -19.75
CA VAL A 11 25.42 -4.59 -18.33
C VAL A 11 25.19 -5.86 -17.52
N GLU A 12 26.25 -6.33 -16.85
CA GLU A 12 26.21 -7.40 -15.88
C GLU A 12 25.22 -7.00 -14.78
N ARG A 13 24.00 -7.56 -14.86
CA ARG A 13 23.04 -7.50 -13.76
C ARG A 13 23.68 -8.22 -12.57
N ALA A 14 24.07 -7.46 -11.56
CA ALA A 14 24.44 -7.98 -10.25
C ALA A 14 23.33 -8.95 -9.78
N ARG A 15 23.65 -10.25 -9.77
CA ARG A 15 22.76 -11.31 -9.30
C ARG A 15 22.92 -11.44 -7.78
N SER A 16 22.21 -10.60 -7.03
CA SER A 16 22.01 -10.86 -5.60
C SER A 16 20.91 -11.92 -5.42
N PRO A 17 21.15 -12.99 -4.64
CA PRO A 17 20.17 -14.03 -4.38
C PRO A 17 19.07 -13.46 -3.47
N GLY A 18 17.87 -13.26 -4.05
CA GLY A 18 16.73 -12.59 -3.39
C GLY A 18 15.68 -12.05 -4.38
N MET A 19 15.99 -12.06 -5.68
CA MET A 19 15.13 -11.48 -6.73
C MET A 19 13.96 -12.36 -7.22
N LYS A 20 13.60 -13.46 -6.53
CA LYS A 20 12.61 -14.42 -7.07
C LYS A 20 11.14 -14.25 -6.67
N HIS A 21 10.76 -13.33 -5.78
CA HIS A 21 9.33 -12.97 -5.61
C HIS A 21 9.14 -11.47 -5.34
N ARG A 22 9.03 -10.67 -6.41
CA ARG A 22 8.77 -9.21 -6.38
C ARG A 22 7.28 -8.86 -6.19
N HIS A 23 6.49 -9.70 -5.51
CA HIS A 23 5.04 -9.51 -5.33
C HIS A 23 4.72 -8.72 -4.06
N TYR A 24 5.18 -7.47 -3.96
CA TYR A 24 4.80 -6.60 -2.84
C TYR A 24 3.47 -5.86 -3.09
N ALA A 25 3.06 -5.72 -4.35
CA ALA A 25 1.82 -5.07 -4.72
C ALA A 25 0.67 -6.10 -4.72
N PRO A 26 -0.46 -5.80 -4.07
CA PRO A 26 -1.68 -6.60 -4.22
C PRO A 26 -2.16 -6.57 -5.68
N ARG A 27 -2.99 -7.53 -6.07
CA ARG A 27 -3.70 -7.51 -7.36
C ARG A 27 -4.71 -6.38 -7.40
N ALA A 28 -5.39 -6.13 -6.28
CA ALA A 28 -6.28 -4.99 -6.12
C ALA A 28 -5.55 -3.65 -6.32
N LYS A 29 -6.25 -2.62 -6.81
CA LYS A 29 -5.67 -1.27 -6.83
C LYS A 29 -5.41 -0.82 -5.40
N LEU A 30 -4.23 -0.30 -5.09
CA LEU A 30 -3.92 0.24 -3.76
C LEU A 30 -3.73 1.75 -3.83
N ILE A 31 -4.34 2.49 -2.90
CA ILE A 31 -4.16 3.92 -2.66
C ILE A 31 -3.70 4.10 -1.22
N VAL A 32 -2.71 4.97 -1.00
CA VAL A 32 -2.24 5.33 0.34
C VAL A 32 -2.70 6.74 0.66
N VAL A 33 -3.36 6.94 1.80
CA VAL A 33 -3.80 8.25 2.27
C VAL A 33 -2.91 8.70 3.42
N GLU A 34 -2.23 9.83 3.25
CA GLU A 34 -1.27 10.35 4.22
C GLU A 34 -1.67 11.76 4.66
N GLY A 35 -1.59 12.03 5.96
CA GLY A 35 -1.93 13.33 6.55
C GLY A 35 -2.08 13.22 8.06
N GLU A 36 -2.69 14.24 8.64
CA GLU A 36 -3.18 14.19 10.02
C GLU A 36 -4.34 13.17 10.10
N LEU A 37 -4.47 12.46 11.23
CA LEU A 37 -5.37 11.33 11.38
C LEU A 37 -6.84 11.70 11.09
N SER A 38 -7.31 12.83 11.59
CA SER A 38 -8.70 13.27 11.34
C SER A 38 -8.94 13.59 9.86
N ALA A 39 -7.96 14.20 9.17
CA ALA A 39 -8.04 14.47 7.74
C ALA A 39 -7.99 13.17 6.91
N VAL A 40 -7.16 12.20 7.33
CA VAL A 40 -7.07 10.88 6.71
C VAL A 40 -8.41 10.15 6.81
N VAL A 41 -9.03 10.11 8.00
CA VAL A 41 -10.33 9.47 8.22
C VAL A 41 -11.38 10.07 7.30
N LYS A 42 -11.52 11.40 7.28
CA LYS A 42 -12.45 12.09 6.38
C LYS A 42 -12.19 11.70 4.92
N LYS A 43 -10.92 11.72 4.50
CA LYS A 43 -10.57 11.46 3.10
C LYS A 43 -10.81 10.02 2.69
N ILE A 44 -10.55 9.05 3.57
CA ILE A 44 -10.84 7.65 3.31
C ILE A 44 -12.34 7.44 3.20
N THR A 45 -13.14 8.01 4.10
CA THR A 45 -14.61 7.91 4.05
C THR A 45 -15.17 8.45 2.73
N GLU A 46 -14.67 9.59 2.24
CA GLU A 46 -15.03 10.14 0.92
C GLU A 46 -14.69 9.17 -0.22
N LEU A 47 -13.47 8.61 -0.20
CA LEU A 47 -13.01 7.69 -1.25
C LEU A 47 -13.81 6.38 -1.22
N VAL A 48 -14.11 5.84 -0.04
CA VAL A 48 -14.95 4.66 0.12
C VAL A 48 -16.31 4.90 -0.53
N LYS A 49 -16.99 6.01 -0.17
CA LYS A 49 -18.28 6.36 -0.75
C LYS A 49 -18.20 6.45 -2.29
N ARG A 50 -17.23 7.21 -2.80
CA ARG A 50 -17.01 7.40 -4.24
C ARG A 50 -16.82 6.08 -5.00
N TYR A 51 -15.98 5.17 -4.49
CA TYR A 51 -15.72 3.92 -5.19
C TYR A 51 -16.88 2.92 -5.06
N ARG A 52 -17.62 2.95 -3.96
CA ARG A 52 -18.86 2.17 -3.82
C ARG A 52 -19.94 2.64 -4.79
N GLU A 53 -20.08 3.95 -5.01
CA GLU A 53 -20.98 4.52 -6.04
C GLU A 53 -20.60 4.10 -7.46
N GLN A 54 -19.34 3.69 -7.68
CA GLN A 54 -18.85 3.12 -8.94
C GLN A 54 -19.00 1.59 -9.00
N ASN A 55 -19.78 0.99 -8.10
CA ASN A 55 -19.98 -0.45 -7.97
C ASN A 55 -18.68 -1.25 -7.77
N MET A 56 -17.67 -0.65 -7.13
CA MET A 56 -16.44 -1.34 -6.76
C MET A 56 -16.54 -1.91 -5.33
N LYS A 57 -16.06 -3.14 -5.12
CA LYS A 57 -15.82 -3.70 -3.79
C LYS A 57 -14.59 -3.03 -3.17
N VAL A 58 -14.77 -2.31 -2.07
CA VAL A 58 -13.75 -1.49 -1.42
C VAL A 58 -13.22 -2.15 -0.16
N GLY A 59 -11.91 -2.32 -0.10
CA GLY A 59 -11.16 -2.68 1.10
C GLY A 59 -10.55 -1.46 1.78
N VAL A 60 -10.55 -1.41 3.10
CA VAL A 60 -9.84 -0.41 3.90
C VAL A 60 -8.83 -1.08 4.82
N LEU A 61 -7.57 -0.67 4.70
CA LEU A 61 -6.48 -1.09 5.57
C LEU A 61 -6.19 0.05 6.56
N ALA A 62 -6.66 -0.11 7.80
CA ALA A 62 -6.64 0.91 8.84
C ALA A 62 -5.79 0.49 10.04
N THR A 63 -5.63 1.37 11.02
CA THR A 63 -5.15 1.02 12.36
C THR A 63 -6.31 0.80 13.33
N ASP A 64 -6.02 0.22 14.50
CA ASP A 64 -7.06 -0.11 15.50
C ASP A 64 -7.90 1.10 15.90
N GLU A 65 -7.28 2.29 15.94
CA GLU A 65 -7.88 3.54 16.39
C GLU A 65 -9.01 4.04 15.47
N THR A 66 -9.01 3.62 14.21
CA THR A 66 -9.89 4.18 13.17
C THR A 66 -10.66 3.12 12.39
N ALA A 67 -10.34 1.83 12.52
CA ALA A 67 -10.96 0.75 11.77
C ALA A 67 -12.51 0.79 11.83
N ASN A 68 -13.08 1.04 13.01
CA ASN A 68 -14.53 1.09 13.23
C ASN A 68 -15.23 2.32 12.60
N LEU A 69 -14.47 3.28 12.05
CA LEU A 69 -15.00 4.50 11.44
C LEU A 69 -15.34 4.32 9.96
N TYR A 70 -14.95 3.20 9.34
CA TYR A 70 -15.04 3.01 7.90
C TYR A 70 -16.17 2.06 7.50
N GLY A 71 -17.15 2.57 6.76
CA GLY A 71 -18.23 1.79 6.15
C GLY A 71 -17.85 1.16 4.81
N ALA A 72 -16.72 0.45 4.73
CA ALA A 72 -16.26 -0.26 3.52
C ALA A 72 -16.76 -1.72 3.50
N ASP A 73 -16.63 -2.40 2.35
CA ASP A 73 -17.08 -3.79 2.21
C ASP A 73 -16.17 -4.76 2.99
N VAL A 74 -14.87 -4.43 3.09
CA VAL A 74 -13.91 -5.19 3.89
C VAL A 74 -13.02 -4.20 4.64
N VAL A 75 -12.96 -4.29 5.96
CA VAL A 75 -12.03 -3.49 6.78
C VAL A 75 -11.08 -4.44 7.50
N LYS A 76 -9.78 -4.16 7.43
CA LYS A 76 -8.74 -4.92 8.12
C LYS A 76 -7.83 -3.98 8.89
N SER A 77 -7.59 -4.30 10.16
CA SER A 77 -6.65 -3.55 10.99
C SER A 77 -5.22 -4.07 10.83
N LEU A 78 -4.27 -3.16 10.68
CA LEU A 78 -2.83 -3.41 10.77
C LEU A 78 -2.36 -3.66 12.22
N GLY A 79 -3.15 -3.23 13.20
CA GLY A 79 -2.76 -3.05 14.60
C GLY A 79 -2.67 -1.58 14.99
N SER A 80 -2.33 -1.31 16.24
CA SER A 80 -2.26 0.06 16.78
C SER A 80 -1.10 0.87 16.20
N ARG A 81 -1.33 2.18 16.03
CA ARG A 81 -0.31 3.16 15.62
C ARG A 81 0.85 3.27 16.61
N SER A 82 0.63 2.86 17.86
CA SER A 82 1.65 2.82 18.91
C SER A 82 2.56 1.57 18.83
N HIS A 83 2.17 0.54 18.08
CA HIS A 83 2.87 -0.75 17.97
C HIS A 83 3.24 -1.06 16.51
N LEU A 84 4.20 -0.31 15.97
CA LEU A 84 4.57 -0.38 14.56
C LEU A 84 5.20 -1.71 14.14
N ASP A 85 5.74 -2.49 15.08
CA ASP A 85 6.24 -3.84 14.86
C ASP A 85 5.11 -4.80 14.43
N VAL A 86 3.96 -4.70 15.10
CA VAL A 86 2.74 -5.44 14.76
C VAL A 86 2.24 -5.03 13.37
N VAL A 87 2.20 -3.71 13.09
CA VAL A 87 1.84 -3.16 11.78
C VAL A 87 2.72 -3.74 10.67
N ALA A 88 4.04 -3.73 10.88
CA ALA A 88 5.00 -4.25 9.90
C ALA A 88 4.80 -5.75 9.61
N ARG A 89 4.56 -6.55 10.66
CA ARG A 89 4.30 -8.00 10.55
C ARG A 89 3.00 -8.29 9.79
N ASN A 90 1.98 -7.46 10.01
CA ASN A 90 0.65 -7.69 9.43
C ASN A 90 0.51 -7.21 7.97
N LEU A 91 1.25 -6.17 7.58
CA LEU A 91 1.06 -5.48 6.30
C LEU A 91 0.92 -6.41 5.09
N PHE A 92 1.91 -7.27 4.83
CA PHE A 92 1.89 -8.12 3.63
C PHE A 92 0.87 -9.25 3.70
N ARG A 93 0.60 -9.77 4.89
CA ARG A 93 -0.44 -10.78 5.10
C ARG A 93 -1.80 -10.20 4.73
N LEU A 94 -2.14 -9.03 5.27
CA LEU A 94 -3.44 -8.39 5.04
C LEU A 94 -3.64 -7.95 3.59
N LEU A 95 -2.59 -7.48 2.90
CA LEU A 95 -2.66 -7.19 1.46
C LEU A 95 -3.03 -8.43 0.63
N ARG A 96 -2.48 -9.61 0.98
CA ARG A 96 -2.85 -10.87 0.33
C ARG A 96 -4.26 -11.32 0.67
N GLU A 97 -4.70 -11.11 1.90
CA GLU A 97 -6.08 -11.40 2.29
C GLU A 97 -7.08 -10.57 1.49
N PHE A 98 -6.80 -9.29 1.21
CA PHE A 98 -7.65 -8.50 0.33
C PHE A 98 -7.76 -9.07 -1.09
N ASP A 99 -6.67 -9.64 -1.63
CA ASP A 99 -6.71 -10.31 -2.93
C ASP A 99 -7.58 -11.57 -2.89
N VAL A 100 -7.58 -12.32 -1.78
CA VAL A 100 -8.48 -13.47 -1.55
C VAL A 100 -9.93 -13.03 -1.43
N GLU A 101 -10.19 -11.92 -0.74
CA GLU A 101 -11.50 -11.30 -0.61
C GLU A 101 -12.04 -10.73 -1.93
N GLY A 102 -11.19 -10.62 -2.96
CA GLY A 102 -11.59 -10.13 -4.28
C GLY A 102 -12.01 -8.65 -4.28
N VAL A 103 -11.44 -7.82 -3.40
CA VAL A 103 -11.69 -6.37 -3.45
C VAL A 103 -11.10 -5.77 -4.72
N ASN A 104 -11.78 -4.79 -5.32
CA ASN A 104 -11.28 -4.12 -6.51
C ASN A 104 -10.24 -3.05 -6.16
N ILE A 105 -10.40 -2.43 -4.99
CA ILE A 105 -9.52 -1.36 -4.51
C ILE A 105 -9.32 -1.46 -2.99
N ILE A 106 -8.09 -1.19 -2.56
CA ILE A 106 -7.68 -1.06 -1.16
C ILE A 106 -7.31 0.40 -0.93
N ILE A 107 -7.87 1.01 0.11
CA ILE A 107 -7.50 2.33 0.59
C ILE A 107 -6.79 2.12 1.94
N ALA A 108 -5.49 2.42 1.98
CA ALA A 108 -4.66 2.20 3.15
C ALA A 108 -4.35 3.53 3.85
N GLU A 109 -4.42 3.51 5.17
CA GLU A 109 -3.95 4.58 6.02
C GLU A 109 -2.43 4.67 6.02
N GLY A 110 -1.93 5.90 6.04
CA GLY A 110 -0.55 6.18 6.41
C GLY A 110 -0.33 6.02 7.92
N VAL A 111 0.82 5.47 8.29
CA VAL A 111 1.29 5.41 9.69
C VAL A 111 2.30 6.53 9.98
N PRO A 112 2.57 6.86 11.26
CA PRO A 112 3.59 7.86 11.60
C PRO A 112 4.94 7.54 10.96
N THR A 113 5.62 8.54 10.40
CA THR A 113 6.87 8.36 9.63
C THR A 113 8.12 8.55 10.49
N GLN A 114 8.17 7.86 11.62
CA GLN A 114 9.33 7.86 12.53
C GLN A 114 9.82 6.42 12.74
N GLY A 115 11.13 6.23 12.83
CA GLY A 115 11.74 4.90 13.04
C GLY A 115 11.22 3.86 12.05
N LEU A 116 10.62 2.77 12.57
CA LEU A 116 10.05 1.68 11.78
C LEU A 116 8.95 2.14 10.80
N GLY A 117 8.23 3.21 11.13
CA GLY A 117 7.18 3.78 10.28
C GLY A 117 7.69 4.27 8.92
N LEU A 118 8.94 4.75 8.83
CA LEU A 118 9.56 5.11 7.54
C LEU A 118 9.69 3.88 6.64
N ALA A 119 10.11 2.74 7.20
CA ALA A 119 10.26 1.50 6.46
C ALA A 119 8.89 0.96 6.01
N ILE A 120 7.89 0.97 6.89
CA ILE A 120 6.50 0.57 6.58
C ILE A 120 5.96 1.41 5.43
N MET A 121 6.04 2.74 5.54
CA MET A 121 5.55 3.65 4.51
C MET A 121 6.30 3.48 3.18
N ASN A 122 7.61 3.22 3.20
CA ASN A 122 8.35 2.92 1.98
C ASN A 122 7.83 1.64 1.30
N ARG A 123 7.52 0.58 2.06
CA ARG A 123 6.91 -0.64 1.51
C ARG A 123 5.51 -0.39 0.97
N LEU A 124 4.67 0.32 1.72
CA LEU A 124 3.29 0.60 1.35
C LEU A 124 3.20 1.49 0.10
N ARG A 125 4.02 2.54 0.00
CA ARG A 125 4.12 3.40 -1.20
C ARG A 125 4.60 2.63 -2.43
N LYS A 126 5.55 1.71 -2.26
CA LYS A 126 5.99 0.83 -3.36
C LYS A 126 4.90 -0.13 -3.80
N ALA A 127 4.17 -0.71 -2.84
CA ALA A 127 3.05 -1.61 -3.12
C ALA A 127 1.90 -0.88 -3.86
N SER A 128 1.68 0.42 -3.57
CA SER A 128 0.66 1.22 -4.24
C SER A 128 1.08 1.74 -5.62
N GLY A 129 2.32 1.49 -6.05
CA GLY A 129 2.88 2.14 -7.24
C GLY A 129 2.90 3.66 -7.11
N TYR A 130 3.16 4.16 -5.89
CA TYR A 130 3.18 5.59 -5.55
C TYR A 130 1.86 6.33 -5.75
N ARG A 131 0.72 5.62 -5.76
CA ARG A 131 -0.62 6.25 -5.68
C ARG A 131 -0.86 6.75 -4.26
N ILE A 132 -0.53 8.00 -4.02
CA ILE A 132 -0.59 8.65 -2.71
C ILE A 132 -1.55 9.83 -2.78
N VAL A 133 -2.50 9.88 -1.84
CA VAL A 133 -3.39 11.02 -1.63
C VAL A 133 -2.94 11.72 -0.35
N LYS A 134 -2.62 13.01 -0.44
CA LYS A 134 -2.33 13.83 0.74
C LYS A 134 -3.62 14.41 1.29
N ALA A 135 -4.01 13.99 2.49
CA ALA A 135 -5.11 14.58 3.23
C ALA A 135 -4.62 15.80 3.99
N ARG A 136 -5.34 16.91 3.84
CA ARG A 136 -5.13 18.16 4.56
C ARG A 136 -6.46 18.56 5.20
N ILE A 137 -6.39 19.24 6.34
CA ILE A 137 -7.55 19.80 7.03
C ILE A 137 -8.10 20.97 6.21
#